data_AF-A0A7E5WA46-F1
#
_entry.id   AF-A0A7E5WA46-F1
#
_cell.length_a   1.000
_cell.length_b   1.000
_cell.length_c   1.000
_cell.angle_alpha   90.00
_cell.angle_beta   90.00
_cell.angle_gamma   90.00
#
_symmetry.space_group_name_H-M   'P 1'
#
loop_
_entity.id
_entity.type
_entity.pdbx_description
1 polymer ?
#
loop_
_entity_poly.entity_id
_entity_poly.type
_entity_poly.pdbx_seq_one_letter_code
_entity_poly.pdbx_strand_id
1 'polypeptide(L)'
;MGSPLAPVVANIFMEWFEKKALDSANVKPRYWWRYVDDIFAVVARDALKDLTSHLNRVHAKIEVTIEEEKEGKLPFLDVLVIREPNGRVTHTVYRKPTHTDRYLRADSHHHPSHLSSVPRTLLNRALALCDHEYVNAELRHVRDVLERNGYQWRKCRRLLGSAGEALPLFGIKVENTLKDTDKDEQNCAGVREIGFGNSNNLKTLRIFS
;
A
#
# COMPACT_ATOMS: atom_id res chain seq x y z
N MET A 1 -2.58 6.09 -22.21
CA MET A 1 -3.44 6.70 -21.17
C MET A 1 -4.16 7.89 -21.79
N GLY A 2 -5.30 7.68 -22.47
CA GLY A 2 -5.91 8.76 -23.26
C GLY A 2 -7.44 8.72 -23.39
N SER A 3 -8.08 7.63 -22.97
CA SER A 3 -9.54 7.55 -22.89
C SER A 3 -9.95 7.54 -21.41
N PRO A 4 -10.87 8.42 -20.97
CA PRO A 4 -11.36 8.43 -19.59
C PRO A 4 -12.10 7.14 -19.20
N LEU A 5 -12.60 6.38 -20.19
CA LEU A 5 -13.34 5.15 -19.98
C LEU A 5 -12.43 3.92 -19.81
N ALA A 6 -11.20 3.96 -20.33
CA ALA A 6 -10.32 2.80 -20.35
C ALA A 6 -9.99 2.24 -18.96
N PRO A 7 -9.68 3.06 -17.92
CA PRO A 7 -9.41 2.54 -16.58
C PRO A 7 -10.63 1.85 -15.97
N VAL A 8 -11.83 2.36 -16.22
CA VAL A 8 -13.08 1.78 -15.70
C VAL A 8 -13.33 0.41 -16.33
N VAL A 9 -13.19 0.30 -17.65
CA VAL A 9 -13.39 -0.96 -18.38
C VAL A 9 -12.33 -1.99 -17.97
N ALA A 10 -11.06 -1.58 -17.83
CA ALA A 10 -10.01 -2.45 -17.33
C ALA A 10 -10.33 -2.97 -15.92
N ASN A 11 -10.80 -2.09 -15.04
CA ASN A 11 -11.15 -2.46 -13.67
C ASN A 11 -12.30 -3.48 -13.61
N ILE A 12 -13.34 -3.30 -14.42
CA ILE A 12 -14.48 -4.24 -14.51
C ILE A 12 -14.03 -5.61 -15.01
N PHE A 13 -13.19 -5.63 -16.04
CA PHE A 13 -12.66 -6.88 -16.59
C PHE A 13 -11.78 -7.62 -15.57
N MET A 14 -10.92 -6.90 -14.85
CA MET A 14 -10.09 -7.48 -13.79
C MET A 14 -10.92 -8.06 -12.65
N GLU A 15 -12.00 -7.39 -12.24
CA GLU A 15 -12.92 -7.92 -11.23
C GLU A 15 -13.60 -9.22 -11.69
N TRP A 16 -14.05 -9.29 -12.94
CA TRP A 16 -14.60 -10.52 -13.51
C TRP A 16 -13.56 -11.65 -13.58
N PHE A 17 -12.34 -11.33 -14.01
CA PHE A 17 -11.23 -12.29 -14.09
C PHE A 17 -10.90 -12.85 -12.71
N GLU A 18 -10.72 -11.99 -11.71
CA GLU A 18 -10.42 -12.37 -10.33
C GLU A 18 -11.50 -13.26 -9.74
N LYS A 19 -12.76 -12.90 -9.91
CA LYS A 19 -13.89 -13.71 -9.43
C LYS A 19 -13.85 -15.11 -10.05
N LYS A 20 -13.73 -15.20 -11.37
CA LYS A 20 -13.63 -16.48 -12.07
C LYS A 20 -12.41 -17.29 -11.61
N ALA A 21 -11.28 -16.64 -11.39
CA ALA A 21 -10.05 -17.29 -11.02
C ALA A 21 -10.09 -17.82 -9.57
N LEU A 22 -10.61 -17.04 -8.63
CA LEU A 22 -10.75 -17.41 -7.22
C LEU A 22 -11.86 -18.45 -6.99
N ASP A 23 -12.96 -18.40 -7.75
CA ASP A 23 -14.04 -19.40 -7.66
C ASP A 23 -13.59 -20.78 -8.14
N SER A 24 -12.71 -20.82 -9.15
CA SER A 24 -12.16 -22.06 -9.72
C SER A 24 -10.86 -22.54 -9.05
N ALA A 25 -10.27 -21.75 -8.15
CA ALA A 25 -9.03 -22.10 -7.49
C ALA A 25 -9.26 -23.13 -6.37
N ASN A 26 -8.43 -24.17 -6.35
CA ASN A 26 -8.42 -25.14 -5.24
C ASN A 26 -7.82 -24.53 -3.96
N VAL A 27 -6.92 -23.56 -4.12
CA VAL A 27 -6.28 -22.82 -3.02
C VAL A 27 -6.94 -21.46 -2.91
N LYS A 28 -7.53 -21.16 -1.75
CA LYS A 28 -8.14 -19.86 -1.49
C LYS A 28 -7.24 -18.98 -0.61
N PRO A 29 -6.88 -17.77 -1.07
CA PRO A 29 -6.21 -16.78 -0.23
C PRO A 29 -7.04 -16.44 1.00
N ARG A 30 -6.37 -16.20 2.13
CA ARG A 30 -7.02 -15.69 3.35
C ARG A 30 -7.43 -14.23 3.20
N TYR A 31 -6.59 -13.47 2.50
CA TYR A 31 -6.85 -12.07 2.15
C TYR A 31 -6.54 -11.86 0.67
N TRP A 32 -7.31 -10.99 0.03
CA TRP A 32 -7.15 -10.60 -1.37
C TRP A 32 -7.63 -9.16 -1.53
N TRP A 33 -6.70 -8.23 -1.71
CA TRP A 33 -6.98 -6.82 -1.93
C TRP A 33 -6.32 -6.37 -3.21
N ARG A 34 -7.03 -5.60 -4.03
CA ARG A 34 -6.50 -5.08 -5.29
C ARG A 34 -6.51 -3.57 -5.31
N TYR A 35 -5.44 -3.00 -5.83
CA TYR A 35 -5.35 -1.61 -6.22
C TYR A 35 -4.95 -1.52 -7.69
N VAL A 36 -5.92 -1.24 -8.55
CA VAL A 36 -5.75 -1.25 -10.01
C VAL A 36 -5.17 -2.58 -10.49
N ASP A 37 -3.87 -2.66 -10.75
CA ASP A 37 -3.11 -3.82 -11.21
C ASP A 37 -2.35 -4.54 -10.08
N ASP A 38 -2.05 -3.88 -8.97
CA ASP A 38 -1.31 -4.49 -7.85
C ASP A 38 -2.26 -5.24 -6.88
N ILE A 39 -1.93 -6.48 -6.50
CA ILE A 39 -2.72 -7.29 -5.56
C ILE A 39 -1.93 -7.63 -4.29
N PHE A 40 -2.52 -7.39 -3.13
CA PHE A 40 -2.03 -7.90 -1.86
C PHE A 40 -2.81 -9.14 -1.47
N ALA A 41 -2.13 -10.28 -1.23
CA ALA A 41 -2.83 -11.51 -0.91
C ALA A 41 -2.05 -12.42 0.04
N VAL A 42 -2.74 -12.94 1.05
CA VAL A 42 -2.12 -13.81 2.05
C VAL A 42 -2.48 -15.26 1.78
N VAL A 43 -1.47 -16.08 1.48
CA VAL A 43 -1.62 -17.47 1.02
C VAL A 43 -0.55 -18.35 1.68
N ALA A 44 -0.84 -19.63 1.95
CA ALA A 44 0.14 -20.60 2.43
C ALA A 44 1.33 -20.79 1.46
N ARG A 45 2.55 -21.03 1.98
CA ARG A 45 3.81 -21.04 1.19
C ARG A 45 3.86 -22.12 0.12
N ASP A 46 3.55 -23.33 0.52
CA ASP A 46 3.37 -24.50 -0.33
C ASP A 46 2.34 -24.26 -1.44
N ALA A 47 1.23 -23.60 -1.13
CA ALA A 47 0.10 -23.42 -2.04
C ALA A 47 0.28 -22.26 -3.04
N LEU A 48 1.34 -21.45 -2.92
CA LEU A 48 1.54 -20.24 -3.72
C LEU A 48 1.77 -20.54 -5.20
N LYS A 49 2.61 -21.53 -5.47
CA LYS A 49 2.99 -21.91 -6.83
C LYS A 49 1.78 -22.47 -7.59
N ASP A 50 0.95 -23.23 -6.90
CA ASP A 50 -0.28 -23.81 -7.44
C ASP A 50 -1.30 -22.72 -7.75
N LEU A 51 -1.51 -21.77 -6.84
CA LEU A 51 -2.38 -20.62 -7.09
C LEU A 51 -1.89 -19.78 -8.27
N THR A 52 -0.61 -19.45 -8.33
CA THR A 52 -0.05 -18.63 -9.43
C THR A 52 -0.20 -19.34 -10.78
N SER A 53 0.10 -20.64 -10.81
CA SER A 53 -0.04 -21.45 -12.02
C SER A 53 -1.51 -21.55 -12.46
N HIS A 54 -2.44 -21.61 -11.51
CA HIS A 54 -3.88 -21.57 -11.80
C HIS A 54 -4.29 -20.22 -12.40
N LEU A 55 -3.93 -19.10 -11.75
CA LEU A 55 -4.26 -17.75 -12.22
C LEU A 55 -3.80 -17.53 -13.68
N ASN A 56 -2.58 -17.95 -14.01
CA ASN A 56 -2.02 -17.82 -15.36
C ASN A 56 -2.68 -18.73 -16.41
N ARG A 57 -3.46 -19.73 -15.99
CA ARG A 57 -4.23 -20.59 -16.90
C ARG A 57 -5.64 -20.08 -17.15
N VAL A 58 -6.19 -19.23 -16.28
CA VAL A 58 -7.58 -18.76 -16.39
C VAL A 58 -7.79 -17.92 -17.66
N HIS A 59 -6.77 -17.16 -18.08
CA HIS A 59 -6.86 -16.33 -19.26
C HIS A 59 -5.51 -16.29 -20.01
N ALA A 60 -5.54 -16.64 -21.30
CA ALA A 60 -4.33 -16.78 -22.12
C ALA A 60 -3.51 -15.48 -22.33
N LYS A 61 -4.09 -14.32 -22.03
CA LYS A 61 -3.46 -13.00 -22.23
C LYS A 61 -3.14 -12.26 -20.93
N ILE A 62 -3.39 -12.85 -19.77
CA ILE A 62 -3.10 -12.22 -18.47
C ILE A 62 -2.00 -13.02 -17.80
N GLU A 63 -0.94 -12.33 -17.37
CA GLU A 63 0.17 -12.95 -16.67
C GLU A 63 0.32 -12.37 -15.26
N VAL A 64 -0.02 -13.19 -14.27
CA VAL A 64 0.21 -12.91 -12.87
C VAL A 64 1.63 -13.29 -12.49
N THR A 65 2.34 -12.33 -11.92
CA THR A 65 3.64 -12.53 -11.27
C THR A 65 3.49 -12.43 -9.76
N ILE A 66 4.51 -12.85 -9.03
CA ILE A 66 4.47 -12.87 -7.57
C ILE A 66 5.71 -12.20 -6.98
N GLU A 67 5.49 -11.44 -5.92
CA GLU A 67 6.57 -10.89 -5.10
C GLU A 67 6.41 -11.48 -3.70
N GLU A 68 7.34 -12.37 -3.33
CA GLU A 68 7.33 -12.99 -2.01
C GLU A 68 7.95 -12.07 -0.96
N GLU A 69 7.42 -12.17 0.26
CA GLU A 69 8.01 -11.56 1.44
C GLU A 69 9.45 -12.09 1.64
N LYS A 70 10.38 -11.16 1.86
CA LYS A 70 11.79 -11.46 2.15
C LYS A 70 12.14 -10.87 3.50
N GLU A 71 12.66 -11.72 4.40
CA GLU A 71 13.08 -11.29 5.75
C GLU A 71 11.99 -10.53 6.54
N GLY A 72 10.75 -10.99 6.45
CA GLY A 72 9.64 -10.31 7.14
C GLY A 72 9.10 -9.09 6.39
N LYS A 73 9.63 -8.75 5.20
CA LYS A 73 9.36 -7.48 4.53
C LYS A 73 8.80 -7.67 3.13
N LEU A 74 7.87 -6.80 2.78
CA LEU A 74 7.14 -6.91 1.53
C LEU A 74 6.71 -5.53 1.03
N PRO A 75 7.24 -5.05 -0.11
CA PRO A 75 6.80 -3.80 -0.69
C PRO A 75 5.41 -3.95 -1.33
N PHE A 76 4.52 -3.00 -1.05
CA PHE A 76 3.23 -2.87 -1.71
C PHE A 76 2.91 -1.39 -1.93
N LEU A 77 2.81 -0.97 -3.20
CA LEU A 77 2.69 0.44 -3.60
C LEU A 77 3.79 1.31 -2.94
N ASP A 78 3.39 2.30 -2.15
CA ASP A 78 4.24 3.23 -1.41
C ASP A 78 4.56 2.77 0.02
N VAL A 79 4.15 1.55 0.39
CA VAL A 79 4.22 1.03 1.74
C VAL A 79 5.12 -0.21 1.78
N LEU A 80 6.00 -0.27 2.79
CA LEU A 80 6.76 -1.45 3.14
C LEU A 80 6.04 -2.12 4.29
N VAL A 81 5.41 -3.25 4.01
CA VAL A 81 4.77 -4.08 5.03
C VAL A 81 5.84 -4.90 5.72
N ILE A 82 5.85 -4.87 7.05
CA ILE A 82 6.83 -5.54 7.91
C ILE A 82 6.07 -6.47 8.85
N ARG A 83 6.43 -7.74 8.84
CA ARG A 83 5.97 -8.72 9.80
C ARG A 83 6.97 -8.84 10.93
N GLU A 84 6.53 -8.44 12.11
CA GLU A 84 7.31 -8.55 13.32
C GLU A 84 7.35 -10.01 13.83
N PRO A 85 8.39 -10.41 14.59
CA PRO A 85 8.50 -11.77 15.12
C PRO A 85 7.34 -12.22 16.01
N ASN A 86 6.60 -11.27 16.58
CA ASN A 86 5.41 -11.52 17.39
C ASN A 86 4.12 -11.71 16.56
N GLY A 87 4.22 -11.73 15.22
CA GLY A 87 3.09 -11.89 14.30
C GLY A 87 2.32 -10.59 14.02
N ARG A 88 2.68 -9.47 14.65
CA ARG A 88 2.10 -8.16 14.34
C ARG A 88 2.62 -7.69 12.99
N VAL A 89 1.76 -7.00 12.25
CA VAL A 89 2.13 -6.36 10.99
C VAL A 89 2.22 -4.88 11.21
N THR A 90 3.38 -4.33 10.88
CA THR A 90 3.69 -2.91 10.91
C THR A 90 4.00 -2.43 9.50
N HIS A 91 4.04 -1.12 9.31
CA HIS A 91 4.26 -0.52 8.02
C HIS A 91 5.04 0.79 8.10
N THR A 92 5.79 1.05 7.03
CA THR A 92 6.55 2.28 6.82
C THR A 92 6.58 2.66 5.34
N VAL A 93 7.14 3.81 4.99
CA VAL A 93 7.25 4.26 3.60
C VAL A 93 8.24 3.38 2.85
N TYR A 94 7.80 2.77 1.76
CA TYR A 94 8.68 2.06 0.85
C TYR A 94 9.35 3.03 -0.14
N ARG A 95 10.63 2.80 -0.40
CA ARG A 95 11.41 3.46 -1.44
C ARG A 95 12.05 2.38 -2.31
N LYS A 96 11.85 2.47 -3.62
CA LYS A 96 12.52 1.56 -4.57
C LYS A 96 14.04 1.72 -4.45
N PRO A 97 14.84 0.67 -4.71
CA PRO A 97 16.31 0.77 -4.67
C PRO A 97 16.89 1.85 -5.60
N THR A 98 16.15 2.21 -6.66
CA THR A 98 16.51 3.27 -7.61
C THR A 98 16.12 4.68 -7.15
N HIS A 99 15.48 4.82 -5.98
CA HIS A 99 15.06 6.11 -5.45
C HIS A 99 16.28 6.94 -5.02
N THR A 100 16.44 8.13 -5.60
CA THR A 100 17.64 8.97 -5.41
C THR A 100 17.46 10.10 -4.41
N ASP A 101 16.27 10.23 -3.81
CA ASP A 101 15.89 11.38 -2.98
C ASP A 101 16.04 12.75 -3.66
N ARG A 102 16.07 12.79 -4.99
CA ARG A 102 16.09 14.02 -5.76
C ARG A 102 14.67 14.52 -5.99
N TYR A 103 14.38 15.69 -5.44
CA TYR A 103 13.11 16.37 -5.62
C TYR A 103 13.34 17.72 -6.31
N LEU A 104 12.25 18.45 -6.53
CA LEU A 104 12.32 19.83 -6.99
C LEU A 104 13.16 20.65 -6.01
N ARG A 105 14.19 21.35 -6.49
CA ARG A 105 15.04 22.14 -5.60
C ARG A 105 14.34 23.40 -5.13
N ALA A 106 14.58 23.80 -3.89
CA ALA A 106 13.99 25.00 -3.31
C ALA A 106 14.44 26.33 -3.98
N ASP A 107 15.60 26.32 -4.63
CA ASP A 107 16.17 27.47 -5.36
C ASP A 107 15.79 27.50 -6.85
N SER A 108 14.96 26.56 -7.30
CA SER A 108 14.47 26.55 -8.67
C SER A 108 13.43 27.65 -8.90
N HIS A 109 13.35 28.18 -10.12
CA HIS A 109 12.42 29.23 -10.52
C HIS A 109 10.98 28.73 -10.75
N HIS A 110 10.54 27.75 -9.94
CA HIS A 110 9.18 27.23 -10.00
C HIS A 110 8.24 27.99 -9.08
N HIS A 111 6.96 28.00 -9.44
CA HIS A 111 5.93 28.67 -8.63
C HIS A 111 5.90 28.11 -7.19
N PRO A 112 5.71 28.96 -6.16
CA PRO A 112 5.76 28.54 -4.75
C PRO A 112 4.84 27.36 -4.39
N SER A 113 3.70 27.22 -5.08
CA SER A 113 2.80 26.08 -4.86
C SER A 113 3.49 24.74 -5.14
N HIS A 114 4.22 24.63 -6.26
CA HIS A 114 4.96 23.42 -6.63
C HIS A 114 6.10 23.16 -5.65
N LEU A 115 6.85 24.20 -5.27
CA LEU A 115 7.91 24.08 -4.28
C LEU A 115 7.37 23.60 -2.92
N SER A 116 6.22 24.12 -2.48
CA SER A 116 5.58 23.74 -1.21
C SER A 116 4.97 22.34 -1.23
N SER A 117 4.65 21.81 -2.42
CA SER A 117 4.06 20.48 -2.57
C SER A 117 5.03 19.36 -2.20
N VAL A 118 6.34 19.54 -2.44
CA VAL A 118 7.37 18.55 -2.10
C VAL A 118 7.41 18.24 -0.60
N PRO A 119 7.68 19.22 0.30
CA PRO A 119 7.69 18.94 1.73
C PRO A 119 6.31 18.51 2.24
N ARG A 120 5.22 19.06 1.70
CA ARG A 120 3.86 18.65 2.08
C ARG A 120 3.63 17.16 1.79
N THR A 121 3.95 16.70 0.59
CA THR A 121 3.77 15.29 0.20
C THR A 121 4.64 14.36 1.04
N LEU A 122 5.91 14.68 1.26
CA LEU A 122 6.81 13.82 2.04
C LEU A 122 6.40 13.72 3.50
N LEU A 123 6.03 14.86 4.12
CA LEU A 123 5.56 14.87 5.50
C LEU A 123 4.22 14.17 5.65
N ASN A 124 3.28 14.39 4.74
CA ASN A 124 1.98 13.71 4.78
C ASN A 124 2.14 12.20 4.60
N ARG A 125 3.00 11.75 3.68
CA ARG A 125 3.31 10.31 3.51
C ARG A 125 3.90 9.72 4.78
N ALA A 126 4.87 10.40 5.40
CA ALA A 126 5.49 9.94 6.63
C ALA A 126 4.47 9.77 7.78
N LEU A 127 3.52 10.68 7.90
CA LEU A 127 2.51 10.64 8.96
C LEU A 127 1.34 9.69 8.65
N ALA A 128 0.98 9.53 7.38
CA ALA A 128 -0.17 8.72 6.98
C ALA A 128 0.18 7.24 6.80
N LEU A 129 1.42 6.91 6.42
CA LEU A 129 1.84 5.56 6.03
C LEU A 129 2.77 4.86 7.03
N CYS A 130 3.22 5.54 8.09
CA CYS A 130 4.10 4.92 9.08
C CYS A 130 3.34 4.65 10.37
N ASP A 131 3.57 3.47 10.93
CA ASP A 131 3.24 3.23 12.33
C ASP A 131 4.08 4.12 13.27
N HIS A 132 3.55 4.30 14.48
CA HIS A 132 4.14 5.14 15.52
C HIS A 132 5.62 4.83 15.81
N GLU A 133 6.04 3.58 15.64
CA GLU A 133 7.42 3.13 15.87
C GLU A 133 8.37 3.61 14.76
N TYR A 134 7.88 3.75 13.53
CA TYR A 134 8.67 4.10 12.35
C TYR A 134 8.58 5.58 11.96
N VAL A 135 7.51 6.28 12.37
CA VAL A 135 7.25 7.68 11.98
C VAL A 135 8.42 8.62 12.30
N ASN A 136 9.06 8.46 13.45
CA ASN A 136 10.17 9.33 13.85
C ASN A 136 11.43 9.10 13.00
N ALA A 137 11.71 7.86 12.62
CA ALA A 137 12.82 7.55 11.73
C ALA A 137 12.56 8.09 10.32
N GLU A 138 11.33 7.94 9.84
CA GLU A 138 10.90 8.47 8.55
C GLU A 138 10.97 10.01 8.51
N LEU A 139 10.50 10.70 9.55
CA LEU A 139 10.59 12.16 9.64
C LEU A 139 12.04 12.66 9.66
N ARG A 140 12.97 11.93 10.29
CA ARG A 140 14.41 12.25 10.23
C ARG A 140 14.92 12.14 8.81
N HIS A 141 14.61 11.04 8.11
CA HIS A 141 14.99 10.88 6.72
C HIS A 141 14.40 11.99 5.83
N VAL A 142 13.10 12.30 5.97
CA VAL A 142 12.44 13.37 5.21
C VAL A 142 13.10 14.73 5.47
N ARG A 143 13.50 15.01 6.70
CA ARG A 143 14.25 16.23 7.03
C ARG A 143 15.57 16.28 6.25
N ASP A 144 16.37 15.22 6.31
CA ASP A 144 17.68 15.17 5.64
C ASP A 144 17.54 15.30 4.12
N VAL A 145 16.52 14.67 3.55
CA VAL A 145 16.16 14.80 2.13
C VAL A 145 15.81 16.25 1.78
N LEU A 146 14.93 16.89 2.56
CA LEU A 146 14.49 18.25 2.28
C LEU A 146 15.65 19.25 2.38
N GLU A 147 16.50 19.12 3.39
CA GLU A 147 17.68 19.94 3.57
C GLU A 147 18.68 19.76 2.41
N ARG A 148 18.90 18.51 1.95
CA ARG A 148 19.71 18.22 0.74
C ARG A 148 19.15 18.84 -0.54
N ASN A 149 17.83 19.04 -0.62
CA ASN A 149 17.16 19.69 -1.75
C ASN A 149 16.98 21.21 -1.57
N GLY A 150 17.63 21.82 -0.56
CA GLY A 150 17.67 23.27 -0.33
C GLY A 150 16.50 23.81 0.49
N TYR A 151 15.63 22.96 1.01
CA TYR A 151 14.50 23.38 1.83
C TYR A 151 14.91 23.63 3.27
N GLN A 152 14.37 24.70 3.87
CA GLN A 152 14.57 24.98 5.29
C GLN A 152 13.58 24.17 6.14
N TRP A 153 14.07 23.20 6.92
CA TRP A 153 13.25 22.32 7.76
C TRP A 153 12.21 23.07 8.62
N ARG A 154 12.61 24.18 9.25
CA ARG A 154 11.70 25.01 10.07
C ARG A 154 10.50 25.53 9.28
N LYS A 155 10.67 25.86 8.00
CA LYS A 155 9.58 26.30 7.10
C LYS A 155 8.69 25.11 6.73
N CYS A 156 9.30 23.97 6.39
CA CYS A 156 8.57 22.76 6.00
C CYS A 156 7.70 22.22 7.13
N ARG A 157 8.22 22.16 8.36
CA ARG A 157 7.47 21.66 9.53
C ARG A 157 6.21 22.47 9.82
N ARG A 158 6.21 23.77 9.52
CA ARG A 158 5.01 24.62 9.70
C ARG A 158 3.86 24.25 8.76
N LEU A 159 4.14 23.59 7.64
CA LEU A 159 3.11 23.12 6.72
C LEU A 159 2.22 22.03 7.33
N LEU A 160 2.71 21.32 8.36
CA LEU A 160 1.93 20.34 9.11
C LEU A 160 0.92 21.01 10.05
N GLY A 161 1.29 22.14 10.67
CA GLY A 161 0.43 22.86 11.61
C GLY A 161 -0.71 23.63 10.94
N SER A 162 -0.58 23.97 9.66
CA SER A 162 -1.64 24.58 8.84
C SER A 162 -2.59 23.57 8.19
N ALA A 163 -2.35 22.27 8.37
CA ALA A 163 -3.13 21.18 7.77
C ALA A 163 -4.00 20.44 8.82
N GLY A 164 -4.32 21.10 9.93
CA GLY A 164 -5.45 20.70 10.76
C GLY A 164 -6.73 21.03 9.97
N GLU A 165 -7.58 20.03 9.76
CA GLU A 165 -8.85 20.11 9.00
C GLU A 165 -8.71 20.11 7.47
N ALA A 166 -8.28 18.97 6.91
CA ALA A 166 -8.87 18.32 5.73
C ALA A 166 -7.84 17.41 5.06
N LEU A 167 -7.72 16.17 5.55
CA LEU A 167 -7.24 15.07 4.73
C LEU A 167 -8.14 13.86 4.96
N PRO A 168 -9.27 13.72 4.25
CA PRO A 168 -9.71 12.40 3.88
C PRO A 168 -8.76 11.86 2.79
N LEU A 169 -8.59 10.54 2.75
CA LEU A 169 -7.89 9.75 1.73
C LEU A 169 -6.41 9.47 2.01
N PHE A 170 -6.16 8.49 2.89
CA PHE A 170 -5.79 7.13 2.45
C PHE A 170 -6.26 6.16 3.52
N GLY A 171 -7.58 6.15 3.74
CA GLY A 171 -8.18 4.96 4.29
C GLY A 171 -8.02 3.87 3.24
N ILE A 172 -7.19 2.88 3.51
CA ILE A 172 -7.64 1.52 3.18
C ILE A 172 -8.89 1.34 4.04
N LYS A 173 -10.03 1.82 3.53
CA LYS A 173 -11.32 1.34 4.01
C LYS A 173 -11.31 -0.12 3.60
N VAL A 174 -10.95 -0.98 4.56
CA VAL A 174 -11.41 -2.35 4.56
C VAL A 174 -12.92 -2.26 4.75
N GLU A 175 -13.64 -1.91 3.68
CA GLU A 175 -15.08 -2.11 3.64
C GLU A 175 -15.29 -3.62 3.64
N ASN A 176 -15.56 -4.15 4.83
CA ASN A 176 -16.09 -5.48 5.02
C ASN A 176 -17.36 -5.60 4.18
N THR A 177 -17.22 -6.16 2.98
CA THR A 177 -18.33 -6.74 2.24
C THR A 177 -18.09 -8.24 2.13
N LEU A 178 -18.18 -8.90 3.27
CA LEU A 178 -18.76 -10.23 3.32
C LEU A 178 -19.94 -10.16 4.28
N LYS A 179 -21.10 -10.55 3.76
CA LYS A 179 -22.34 -10.68 4.49
C LYS A 179 -22.12 -11.72 5.60
N ASP A 180 -21.99 -11.27 6.83
CA ASP A 180 -22.26 -12.11 7.97
C ASP A 180 -23.76 -12.03 8.25
N THR A 181 -24.43 -13.13 7.95
CA THR A 181 -25.72 -13.47 8.54
C THR A 181 -25.60 -13.44 10.06
N ASP A 182 -26.45 -12.61 10.66
CA ASP A 182 -26.98 -12.65 12.02
C ASP A 182 -26.07 -12.46 13.25
N LYS A 183 -26.25 -11.27 13.82
CA LYS A 183 -26.66 -10.96 15.20
C LYS A 183 -25.61 -10.63 16.28
N ASP A 184 -25.85 -9.44 16.83
CA ASP A 184 -25.65 -8.97 18.19
C ASP A 184 -24.21 -8.80 18.71
N GLU A 185 -23.70 -7.56 18.69
CA GLU A 185 -23.50 -6.76 19.91
C GLU A 185 -22.86 -5.38 19.65
N GLN A 186 -23.27 -4.44 20.49
CA GLN A 186 -23.06 -3.01 20.46
C GLN A 186 -21.62 -2.55 20.80
N ASN A 187 -21.21 -1.49 20.10
CA ASN A 187 -20.51 -0.30 20.61
C ASN A 187 -19.07 -0.46 21.16
N CYS A 188 -18.08 -0.03 20.37
CA CYS A 188 -17.00 0.88 20.77
C CYS A 188 -16.06 1.15 19.59
N ALA A 189 -15.66 2.41 19.42
CA ALA A 189 -14.61 2.84 18.52
C ALA A 189 -13.31 2.08 18.82
N GLY A 190 -12.85 1.28 17.84
CA GLY A 190 -11.61 0.52 17.96
C GLY A 190 -11.08 0.19 16.58
N VAL A 191 -9.94 0.77 16.22
CA VAL A 191 -9.10 0.27 15.14
C VAL A 191 -8.70 -1.14 15.54
N ARG A 192 -9.39 -2.15 14.99
CA ARG A 192 -9.09 -3.56 15.28
C ARG A 192 -7.72 -3.89 14.66
N GLU A 193 -6.75 -4.22 15.51
CA GLU A 193 -5.44 -4.74 15.12
C GLU A 193 -5.63 -5.97 14.22
N ILE A 194 -4.97 -5.97 13.05
CA ILE A 194 -4.92 -7.15 12.20
C ILE A 194 -3.83 -8.07 12.75
N GLY A 195 -4.21 -8.93 13.70
CA GLY A 195 -3.36 -10.00 14.22
C GLY A 195 -3.26 -11.16 13.21
N PHE A 196 -2.09 -11.34 12.60
CA PHE A 196 -1.79 -12.55 11.83
C PHE A 196 -1.23 -13.59 12.80
N GLY A 197 -2.09 -14.50 13.26
CA GLY A 197 -1.67 -15.59 14.15
C GLY A 197 -0.45 -16.36 13.62
N ASN A 198 0.31 -16.94 14.55
CA ASN A 198 1.67 -17.51 14.46
C ASN A 198 2.02 -18.49 13.31
N SER A 199 1.14 -18.75 12.33
CA SER A 199 1.39 -19.79 11.32
C SER A 199 1.29 -19.39 9.84
N ASN A 200 1.10 -18.12 9.46
CA ASN A 200 0.95 -17.79 8.03
C ASN A 200 1.78 -16.58 7.59
N ASN A 201 2.67 -16.79 6.61
CA ASN A 201 3.51 -15.77 5.99
C ASN A 201 2.68 -14.77 5.17
N LEU A 202 3.06 -13.49 5.18
CA LEU A 202 2.44 -12.44 4.37
C LEU A 202 2.97 -12.52 2.94
N LYS A 203 2.15 -12.19 1.94
CA LYS A 203 2.58 -12.20 0.53
C LYS A 203 1.86 -11.13 -0.27
N THR A 204 2.45 -10.77 -1.40
CA THR A 204 1.89 -9.84 -2.37
C THR A 204 1.93 -10.54 -3.73
N LEU A 205 0.82 -10.48 -4.45
CA LEU A 205 0.70 -11.06 -5.79
C LEU A 205 0.65 -9.88 -6.76
N ARG A 206 1.60 -9.78 -7.69
CA ARG A 206 1.64 -8.65 -8.61
C ARG A 206 1.07 -9.08 -9.96
N ILE A 207 -0.16 -8.68 -10.25
CA ILE A 207 -0.73 -8.93 -11.58
C ILE A 207 -0.12 -7.93 -12.55
N PHE A 208 0.53 -8.40 -13.60
CA PHE A 208 0.85 -7.56 -14.74
C PHE A 208 -0.20 -7.81 -15.83
N SER A 209 -0.74 -6.72 -16.40
CA SER A 209 -1.58 -6.77 -17.59
C SER A 209 -0.76 -6.61 -18.87
#